data_AF-A0A090XAD5-F1
#
_entry.id   AF-A0A090XAD5-F1
#
_cell.length_a   1.000
_cell.length_b   1.000
_cell.length_c   1.000
_cell.angle_alpha   90.00
_cell.angle_beta   90.00
_cell.angle_gamma   90.00
#
_symmetry.space_group_name_H-M   'P 1'
#
loop_
_entity.id
_entity.type
_entity.pdbx_description
1 polymer ?
#
loop_
_entity_poly.entity_id
_entity_poly.type
_entity_poly.pdbx_seq_one_letter_code
_entity_poly.pdbx_strand_id
1 'polypeptide(L)'
;MSFLAAMLLLNLDVADAFICFANLLNRPCQLAFFRVDQPQMNAYYTLYEDFFRENLPKLFAHFQKHSLTSDLYLVDWIYTLYSRSLPLDVASRVWDVFLRDGEEFLFRSALGIMRLYEQVLLQLDFINLAQFLTKLPEDMNSDVLFDSIGAIRMTVNKRNFAQVLAKHRVASQLGTYNVIPPLLAQKWGQTRRTQWTTARRSVLGLPRFRCLYPYPVLPR
;
A
#
# COMPACT_ATOMS: atom_id res chain seq x y z
N MET A 1 5.32 -0.20 -15.86
CA MET A 1 4.34 0.61 -16.62
C MET A 1 3.95 -0.03 -17.95
N SER A 2 4.89 -0.34 -18.86
CA SER A 2 4.58 -0.93 -20.18
C SER A 2 3.75 -2.22 -20.11
N PHE A 3 4.05 -3.11 -19.16
CA PHE A 3 3.30 -4.36 -18.95
C PHE A 3 1.81 -4.15 -18.64
N LEU A 4 1.48 -3.16 -17.81
CA LEU A 4 0.08 -2.82 -17.49
C LEU A 4 -0.67 -2.31 -18.72
N ALA A 5 -0.02 -1.46 -19.52
CA ALA A 5 -0.61 -0.94 -20.76
C ALA A 5 -0.79 -2.06 -21.79
N ALA A 6 0.18 -2.97 -21.91
CA ALA A 6 0.08 -4.13 -22.79
C ALA A 6 -1.09 -5.05 -22.40
N MET A 7 -1.26 -5.36 -21.11
CA MET A 7 -2.41 -6.14 -20.62
C MET A 7 -3.75 -5.54 -21.03
N LEU A 8 -3.88 -4.22 -20.96
CA LEU A 8 -5.12 -3.53 -21.34
C LEU A 8 -5.31 -3.49 -22.86
N LEU A 9 -4.25 -3.20 -23.63
CA LEU A 9 -4.29 -3.13 -25.10
C LEU A 9 -4.56 -4.49 -25.76
N LEU A 10 -4.25 -5.60 -25.08
CA LEU A 10 -4.60 -6.94 -25.57
C LEU A 10 -6.11 -7.22 -25.49
N ASN A 11 -6.85 -6.49 -24.64
CA ASN A 11 -8.26 -6.76 -24.34
C ASN A 11 -9.21 -5.62 -24.72
N LEU A 12 -8.70 -4.41 -24.96
CA LEU A 12 -9.47 -3.19 -25.19
C LEU A 12 -8.91 -2.39 -26.36
N ASP A 13 -9.77 -1.58 -26.98
CA ASP A 13 -9.35 -0.58 -27.96
C ASP A 13 -8.48 0.51 -27.33
N VAL A 14 -7.65 1.17 -28.14
CA VAL A 14 -6.60 2.10 -27.67
C VAL A 14 -7.16 3.21 -26.77
N ALA A 15 -8.32 3.79 -27.10
CA ALA A 15 -8.93 4.86 -26.33
C ALA A 15 -9.42 4.36 -24.95
N ASP A 16 -10.12 3.22 -24.93
CA ASP A 16 -10.64 2.63 -23.69
C ASP A 16 -9.51 2.10 -22.82
N ALA A 17 -8.49 1.48 -23.42
CA ALA A 17 -7.28 1.04 -22.73
C ALA A 17 -6.59 2.19 -22.01
N PHE A 18 -6.50 3.37 -22.64
CA PHE A 18 -5.93 4.56 -22.00
C PHE A 18 -6.77 5.05 -20.81
N ILE A 19 -8.10 5.11 -20.97
CA ILE A 19 -9.03 5.52 -19.91
C ILE A 19 -8.94 4.55 -18.72
N CYS A 20 -9.01 3.25 -18.99
CA CYS A 20 -8.87 2.20 -17.99
C CYS A 20 -7.51 2.26 -17.29
N PHE A 21 -6.42 2.48 -18.04
CA PHE A 21 -5.08 2.63 -17.49
C PHE A 21 -4.99 3.82 -16.53
N ALA A 22 -5.46 4.99 -16.93
CA ALA A 22 -5.45 6.19 -16.08
C ALA A 22 -6.26 5.97 -14.79
N ASN A 23 -7.43 5.37 -14.89
CA ASN A 23 -8.27 5.05 -13.73
C ASN A 23 -7.64 4.00 -12.81
N LEU A 24 -6.98 2.99 -13.39
CA LEU A 24 -6.28 1.94 -12.64
C LEU A 24 -5.12 2.51 -11.83
N LEU A 25 -4.32 3.42 -12.42
CA LEU A 25 -3.21 4.09 -11.71
C LEU A 25 -3.70 5.01 -10.59
N ASN A 26 -4.92 5.53 -10.67
CA ASN A 26 -5.50 6.42 -9.68
C ASN A 26 -6.12 5.70 -8.47
N ARG A 27 -6.15 4.35 -8.46
CA ARG A 27 -6.58 3.56 -7.30
C ARG A 27 -5.61 3.75 -6.13
N PRO A 28 -6.08 3.69 -4.86
CA PRO A 28 -5.27 4.05 -3.69
C PRO A 28 -4.04 3.17 -3.49
N CYS A 29 -4.15 1.85 -3.73
CA CYS A 29 -3.00 0.95 -3.70
C CYS A 29 -1.97 1.33 -4.77
N GLN A 30 -2.37 1.32 -6.04
CA GLN A 30 -1.52 1.65 -7.18
C GLN A 30 -0.86 3.01 -6.97
N LEU A 31 -1.63 4.05 -6.63
CA LEU A 31 -1.13 5.41 -6.42
C LEU A 31 -0.06 5.48 -5.32
N ALA A 32 -0.22 4.73 -4.22
CA ALA A 32 0.78 4.67 -3.16
C ALA A 32 2.12 4.11 -3.65
N PHE A 33 2.09 3.01 -4.41
CA PHE A 33 3.29 2.41 -5.00
C PHE A 33 3.88 3.26 -6.14
N PHE A 34 3.05 3.92 -6.96
CA PHE A 34 3.50 4.81 -8.04
C PHE A 34 4.15 6.09 -7.54
N ARG A 35 3.60 6.69 -6.47
CA ARG A 35 4.17 7.91 -5.86
C ARG A 35 5.32 7.63 -4.91
N VAL A 36 5.62 6.36 -4.64
CA VAL A 36 6.60 5.96 -3.62
C VAL A 36 6.25 6.58 -2.26
N ASP A 37 4.96 6.55 -1.90
CA ASP A 37 4.47 7.06 -0.62
C ASP A 37 4.81 6.05 0.49
N GLN A 38 6.01 6.20 1.06
CA GLN A 38 6.58 5.25 2.02
C GLN A 38 5.64 4.92 3.20
N PRO A 39 4.99 5.90 3.89
CA PRO A 39 3.99 5.61 4.92
C PRO A 39 2.84 4.71 4.46
N GLN A 40 2.34 4.89 3.24
CA GLN A 40 1.25 4.08 2.71
C GLN A 40 1.74 2.70 2.27
N MET A 41 2.90 2.62 1.61
CA MET A 41 3.52 1.36 1.22
C MET A 41 3.82 0.49 2.43
N ASN A 42 4.40 1.08 3.49
CA ASN A 42 4.67 0.38 4.74
C ASN A 42 3.39 -0.17 5.38
N ALA A 43 2.26 0.55 5.31
CA ALA A 43 0.99 0.04 5.81
C ALA A 43 0.49 -1.19 5.03
N TYR A 44 0.77 -1.28 3.72
CA TYR A 44 0.49 -2.48 2.94
C TYR A 44 1.44 -3.62 3.26
N TYR A 45 2.73 -3.35 3.49
CA TYR A 45 3.70 -4.37 3.89
C TYR A 45 3.36 -4.97 5.25
N THR A 46 3.10 -4.15 6.27
CA THR A 46 2.74 -4.64 7.60
C THR A 46 1.41 -5.40 7.58
N LEU A 47 0.45 -4.94 6.77
CA LEU A 47 -0.79 -5.67 6.54
C LEU A 47 -0.51 -7.05 5.93
N TYR A 48 0.33 -7.11 4.90
CA TYR A 48 0.68 -8.37 4.25
C TYR A 48 1.38 -9.32 5.22
N GLU A 49 2.31 -8.82 6.05
CA GLU A 49 3.00 -9.62 7.06
C GLU A 49 2.06 -10.20 8.12
N ASP A 50 1.03 -9.45 8.54
CA ASP A 50 0.01 -9.95 9.46
C ASP A 50 -0.73 -11.16 8.84
N PHE A 51 -1.16 -11.05 7.58
CA PHE A 51 -1.82 -12.16 6.87
C PHE A 51 -0.86 -13.31 6.57
N PHE A 52 0.40 -13.01 6.28
CA PHE A 52 1.43 -14.00 6.00
C PHE A 52 1.71 -14.86 7.23
N ARG A 53 1.87 -14.22 8.39
CA ARG A 53 2.09 -14.92 9.67
C ARG A 53 0.92 -15.84 10.03
N GLU A 54 -0.31 -15.42 9.79
CA GLU A 54 -1.49 -16.23 10.11
C GLU A 54 -1.66 -17.43 9.15
N ASN A 55 -1.44 -17.25 7.85
CA ASN A 55 -1.67 -18.31 6.86
C ASN A 55 -0.49 -19.28 6.74
N LEU A 56 0.75 -18.81 6.87
CA LEU A 56 1.97 -19.60 6.64
C LEU A 56 3.01 -19.31 7.74
N PRO A 57 2.72 -19.67 9.02
CA PRO A 57 3.59 -19.32 10.15
C PRO A 57 5.00 -19.94 10.05
N LYS A 58 5.11 -21.15 9.49
CA LYS A 58 6.40 -21.84 9.32
C LYS A 58 7.30 -21.09 8.32
N LEU A 59 6.74 -20.74 7.16
CA LEU A 59 7.46 -19.99 6.14
C LEU A 59 7.79 -18.57 6.60
N PHE A 60 6.87 -17.91 7.30
CA PHE A 60 7.11 -16.60 7.89
C PHE A 60 8.29 -16.61 8.88
N ALA A 61 8.37 -17.61 9.76
CA ALA A 61 9.49 -17.76 10.69
C ALA A 61 10.82 -18.00 9.95
N HIS A 62 10.80 -18.74 8.84
CA HIS A 62 11.98 -18.93 7.98
C HIS A 62 12.46 -17.61 7.38
N PHE A 63 11.53 -16.80 6.85
CA PHE A 63 11.87 -15.49 6.28
C PHE A 63 12.46 -14.55 7.34
N GLN A 64 11.92 -14.56 8.56
CA GLN A 64 12.48 -13.79 9.67
C GLN A 64 13.89 -14.26 10.04
N LYS A 65 14.15 -15.57 10.06
CA LYS A 65 15.48 -16.12 10.35
C LYS A 65 16.52 -15.70 9.30
N HIS A 66 16.10 -15.58 8.05
CA HIS A 66 16.95 -15.16 6.94
C HIS A 66 16.93 -13.63 6.69
N SER A 67 16.26 -12.85 7.55
CA SER A 67 16.12 -11.38 7.42
C SER A 67 15.58 -10.93 6.05
N LEU A 68 14.69 -11.73 5.45
CA LEU A 68 14.06 -11.40 4.16
C LEU A 68 12.80 -10.57 4.39
N THR A 69 12.83 -9.33 3.91
CA THR A 69 11.71 -8.39 4.03
C THR A 69 10.74 -8.50 2.84
N SER A 70 9.45 -8.28 3.11
CA SER A 70 8.39 -8.48 2.09
C SER A 70 8.49 -7.48 0.94
N ASP A 71 9.02 -6.28 1.22
CA ASP A 71 9.30 -5.21 0.26
C ASP A 71 10.18 -5.64 -0.92
N LEU A 72 11.08 -6.62 -0.74
CA LEU A 72 12.02 -7.05 -1.79
C LEU A 72 11.34 -7.65 -3.03
N TYR A 73 10.20 -8.34 -2.84
CA TYR A 73 9.48 -8.99 -3.95
C TYR A 73 8.07 -8.39 -4.13
N LEU A 74 7.43 -7.96 -3.05
CA LEU A 74 6.02 -7.58 -3.09
C LEU A 74 5.79 -6.27 -3.86
N VAL A 75 6.76 -5.35 -3.87
CA VAL A 75 6.69 -4.10 -4.67
C VAL A 75 6.37 -4.41 -6.11
N ASP A 76 7.17 -5.26 -6.76
CA ASP A 76 7.05 -5.53 -8.20
C ASP A 76 5.76 -6.26 -8.52
N TRP A 77 5.34 -7.18 -7.66
CA TRP A 77 4.11 -7.95 -7.81
C TRP A 77 2.87 -7.05 -7.77
N ILE A 78 2.79 -6.15 -6.79
CA ILE A 78 1.63 -5.26 -6.62
C ILE A 78 1.67 -4.10 -7.63
N TYR A 79 2.84 -3.48 -7.82
CA TYR A 79 3.02 -2.33 -8.73
C TYR A 79 2.70 -2.69 -10.18
N THR A 80 3.06 -3.91 -10.62
CA THR A 80 2.74 -4.38 -11.97
C THR A 80 1.49 -5.25 -12.04
N LEU A 81 0.73 -5.41 -10.95
CA LEU A 81 -0.42 -6.32 -10.89
C LEU A 81 -0.07 -7.69 -11.48
N TYR A 82 1.09 -8.23 -11.11
CA TYR A 82 1.63 -9.50 -11.59
C TYR A 82 1.96 -9.59 -13.09
N SER A 83 1.66 -8.58 -13.91
CA SER A 83 1.88 -8.61 -15.37
C SER A 83 3.34 -8.71 -15.81
N ARG A 84 4.30 -8.38 -14.92
CA ARG A 84 5.73 -8.61 -15.14
C ARG A 84 6.20 -9.94 -14.55
N SER A 85 5.61 -10.34 -13.42
CA SER A 85 6.13 -11.42 -12.58
C SER A 85 5.56 -12.79 -12.94
N LEU A 86 4.39 -12.83 -13.58
CA LEU A 86 3.70 -14.06 -13.96
C LEU A 86 3.53 -14.15 -15.49
N PRO A 87 3.40 -15.37 -16.03
CA PRO A 87 3.01 -15.57 -17.43
C PRO A 87 1.68 -14.89 -17.75
N LEU A 88 1.51 -14.44 -18.99
CA LEU A 88 0.36 -13.66 -19.44
C LEU A 88 -0.99 -14.33 -19.10
N ASP A 89 -1.10 -15.64 -19.31
CA ASP A 89 -2.34 -16.38 -19.06
C ASP A 89 -2.72 -16.38 -17.57
N VAL A 90 -1.72 -16.57 -16.69
CA VAL A 90 -1.94 -16.55 -15.24
C VAL A 90 -2.21 -15.14 -14.75
N ALA A 91 -1.45 -14.16 -15.23
CA ALA A 91 -1.63 -12.75 -14.92
C ALA A 91 -3.04 -12.27 -15.32
N SER A 92 -3.54 -12.69 -16.49
CA SER A 92 -4.89 -12.37 -16.97
C SER A 92 -5.97 -12.87 -15.99
N ARG A 93 -5.87 -14.13 -15.54
CA ARG A 93 -6.80 -14.67 -14.54
C ARG A 93 -6.73 -13.91 -13.21
N VAL A 94 -5.53 -13.51 -12.77
CA VAL A 94 -5.38 -12.70 -11.55
C VAL A 94 -6.04 -11.32 -11.73
N TRP A 95 -5.92 -10.73 -12.92
CA TRP A 95 -6.58 -9.47 -13.26
C TRP A 95 -8.10 -9.57 -13.23
N ASP A 96 -8.67 -10.63 -13.79
CA ASP A 96 -10.14 -10.83 -13.79
C ASP A 96 -10.71 -10.78 -12.37
N VAL A 97 -10.06 -11.50 -11.45
CA VAL A 97 -10.50 -11.55 -10.06
C VAL A 97 -10.16 -10.27 -9.30
N PHE A 98 -9.02 -9.63 -9.59
CA PHE A 98 -8.69 -8.31 -9.04
C PHE A 98 -9.73 -7.25 -9.43
N LEU A 99 -10.22 -7.26 -10.66
CA LEU A 99 -11.24 -6.31 -11.12
C LEU A 99 -12.59 -6.56 -10.43
N ARG A 100 -12.89 -7.82 -10.05
CA ARG A 100 -14.09 -8.21 -9.30
C ARG A 100 -13.99 -7.93 -7.80
N ASP A 101 -12.92 -8.38 -7.14
CA ASP A 101 -12.78 -8.44 -5.68
C ASP A 101 -11.92 -7.28 -5.12
N GLY A 102 -11.21 -6.54 -5.98
CA GLY A 102 -10.40 -5.38 -5.61
C GLY A 102 -8.97 -5.72 -5.18
N GLU A 103 -8.31 -4.74 -4.53
CA GLU A 103 -6.89 -4.81 -4.17
C GLU A 103 -6.55 -5.91 -3.15
N GLU A 104 -7.53 -6.37 -2.36
CA GLU A 104 -7.37 -7.50 -1.43
C GLU A 104 -6.88 -8.75 -2.15
N PHE A 105 -7.41 -9.01 -3.35
CA PHE A 105 -7.07 -10.20 -4.12
C PHE A 105 -5.59 -10.22 -4.55
N LEU A 106 -4.95 -9.06 -4.71
CA LEU A 106 -3.53 -8.98 -5.03
C LEU A 106 -2.67 -9.54 -3.90
N PHE A 107 -2.99 -9.19 -2.65
CA PHE A 107 -2.28 -9.72 -1.48
C PHE A 107 -2.60 -11.19 -1.22
N ARG A 108 -3.85 -11.60 -1.47
CA ARG A 108 -4.24 -13.02 -1.43
C ARG A 108 -3.47 -13.85 -2.45
N SER A 109 -3.27 -13.31 -3.66
CA SER A 109 -2.48 -13.94 -4.73
C SER A 109 -1.02 -14.10 -4.33
N ALA A 110 -0.41 -13.09 -3.70
CA ALA A 110 0.95 -13.17 -3.18
C ALA A 110 1.11 -14.31 -2.17
N LEU A 111 0.18 -14.44 -1.22
CA LEU A 111 0.17 -15.53 -0.25
C LEU A 111 -0.08 -16.89 -0.91
N GLY A 112 -0.90 -16.94 -1.97
CA GLY A 112 -1.12 -18.14 -2.77
C GLY A 112 0.15 -18.63 -3.44
N ILE A 113 0.96 -17.73 -4.01
CA ILE A 113 2.29 -18.04 -4.57
C ILE A 113 3.22 -18.57 -3.48
N MET A 114 3.25 -17.93 -2.30
CA MET A 114 4.05 -18.40 -1.17
C MET A 114 3.66 -19.80 -0.71
N ARG A 115 2.35 -20.10 -0.70
CA ARG A 115 1.83 -21.42 -0.34
C ARG A 115 2.18 -22.47 -1.38
N LEU A 116 2.06 -22.13 -2.67
CA LEU A 116 2.37 -23.03 -3.78
C LEU A 116 3.82 -23.51 -3.71
N TYR A 117 4.75 -22.60 -3.42
CA TYR A 117 6.18 -22.88 -3.34
C TYR A 117 6.71 -23.07 -1.91
N GLU A 118 5.85 -23.25 -0.91
CA GLU A 118 6.25 -23.29 0.51
C GLU A 118 7.38 -24.31 0.76
N GLN A 119 7.25 -25.52 0.20
CA GLN A 119 8.22 -26.60 0.40
C GLN A 119 9.59 -26.28 -0.22
N VAL A 120 9.60 -25.58 -1.36
CA VAL A 120 10.84 -25.16 -2.03
C VAL A 120 11.47 -24.02 -1.23
N LEU A 121 10.69 -23.00 -0.88
CA LEU A 121 11.17 -21.82 -0.17
C LEU A 121 11.77 -22.15 1.21
N LEU A 122 11.22 -23.13 1.93
CA LEU A 122 11.76 -23.56 3.22
C LEU A 122 13.18 -24.17 3.14
N GLN A 123 13.62 -24.61 1.96
CA GLN A 123 14.93 -25.23 1.75
C GLN A 123 15.99 -24.22 1.27
N LEU A 124 15.56 -23.02 0.84
CA LEU A 124 16.43 -22.01 0.28
C LEU A 124 17.02 -21.10 1.37
N ASP A 125 18.22 -20.60 1.10
CA ASP A 125 18.88 -19.53 1.84
C ASP A 125 18.48 -18.15 1.32
N PHE A 126 18.96 -17.08 1.95
CA PHE A 126 18.54 -15.70 1.64
C PHE A 126 18.72 -15.33 0.16
N ILE A 127 19.87 -15.66 -0.43
CA ILE A 127 20.20 -15.29 -1.81
C ILE A 127 19.27 -16.02 -2.78
N ASN A 128 19.11 -17.33 -2.62
CA ASN A 128 18.25 -18.11 -3.49
C ASN A 128 16.77 -17.77 -3.28
N LEU A 129 16.34 -17.45 -2.06
CA LEU A 129 15.00 -16.93 -1.79
C LEU A 129 14.73 -15.63 -2.56
N ALA A 130 15.62 -14.64 -2.42
CA ALA A 130 15.47 -13.36 -3.10
C ALA A 130 15.47 -13.52 -4.62
N GLN A 131 16.35 -14.38 -5.17
CA GLN A 131 16.38 -14.67 -6.60
C GLN A 131 15.12 -15.38 -7.09
N PHE A 132 14.63 -16.36 -6.34
CA PHE A 132 13.43 -17.11 -6.70
C PHE A 132 12.17 -16.23 -6.67
N LEU A 133 12.03 -15.36 -5.66
CA LEU A 133 10.86 -14.49 -5.53
C LEU A 133 10.85 -13.32 -6.53
N THR A 134 12.03 -12.86 -6.95
CA THR A 134 12.15 -11.83 -8.00
C THR A 134 11.98 -12.39 -9.41
N LYS A 135 12.24 -13.68 -9.61
CA LYS A 135 12.05 -14.39 -10.88
C LYS A 135 11.32 -15.71 -10.64
N LEU A 136 9.99 -15.64 -10.64
CA LEU A 136 9.14 -16.81 -10.51
C LEU A 136 9.25 -17.71 -11.75
N PRO A 137 9.05 -19.03 -11.61
CA PRO A 137 9.04 -19.94 -12.75
C PRO A 137 7.96 -19.60 -13.79
N GLU A 138 8.31 -19.70 -15.08
CA GLU A 138 7.38 -19.41 -16.18
C GLU A 138 6.38 -20.54 -16.43
N ASP A 139 6.68 -21.75 -15.97
CA ASP A 139 5.88 -22.97 -16.13
C ASP A 139 4.80 -23.14 -15.03
N MET A 140 4.33 -22.04 -14.46
CA MET A 140 3.34 -22.08 -13.38
C MET A 140 1.93 -22.40 -13.91
N ASN A 141 1.36 -23.52 -13.43
CA ASN A 141 -0.02 -23.88 -13.73
C ASN A 141 -1.00 -22.98 -12.97
N SER A 142 -1.86 -22.29 -13.72
CA SER A 142 -2.88 -21.40 -13.17
C SER A 142 -3.87 -22.12 -12.23
N ASP A 143 -4.29 -23.35 -12.52
CA ASP A 143 -5.30 -24.02 -11.67
C ASP A 143 -4.74 -24.33 -10.27
N VAL A 144 -3.52 -24.86 -10.21
CA VAL A 144 -2.84 -25.19 -8.95
C VAL A 144 -2.56 -23.92 -8.12
N LEU A 145 -2.23 -22.81 -8.79
CA LEU A 145 -2.10 -21.52 -8.13
C LEU A 145 -3.43 -21.07 -7.53
N PHE A 146 -4.52 -21.13 -8.29
CA PHE A 146 -5.84 -20.69 -7.83
C PHE A 146 -6.41 -21.58 -6.71
N ASP A 147 -6.11 -22.87 -6.70
CA ASP A 147 -6.40 -23.77 -5.57
C ASP A 147 -5.64 -23.32 -4.31
N SER A 148 -4.37 -22.96 -4.48
CA SER A 148 -3.53 -22.43 -3.39
C SER A 148 -4.06 -21.09 -2.86
N ILE A 149 -4.48 -20.18 -3.75
CA ILE A 149 -5.12 -18.90 -3.40
C ILE A 149 -6.46 -19.14 -2.69
N GLY A 150 -7.25 -20.11 -3.14
CA GLY A 150 -8.52 -20.51 -2.55
C GLY A 150 -8.40 -20.91 -1.09
N ALA A 151 -7.29 -21.59 -0.74
CA ALA A 151 -6.98 -21.98 0.63
C ALA A 151 -6.54 -20.83 1.56
N ILE A 152 -6.15 -19.67 1.02
CA ILE A 152 -5.75 -18.51 1.81
C ILE A 152 -6.96 -17.83 2.43
N ARG A 153 -6.86 -17.53 3.73
CA ARG A 153 -7.87 -16.80 4.50
C ARG A 153 -7.45 -15.34 4.69
N MET A 154 -8.26 -14.43 4.17
CA MET A 154 -8.06 -12.97 4.28
C MET A 154 -8.81 -12.37 5.48
N THR A 155 -8.76 -13.03 6.64
CA THR A 155 -9.30 -12.45 7.89
C THR A 155 -8.32 -12.66 9.04
N VAL A 156 -7.89 -11.56 9.67
CA VAL A 156 -6.93 -11.53 10.78
C VAL A 156 -7.62 -11.12 12.06
N ASN A 157 -7.59 -11.97 13.09
CA ASN A 157 -8.23 -11.69 14.39
C ASN A 157 -9.69 -11.18 14.30
N LYS A 158 -10.52 -11.81 13.44
CA LYS A 158 -11.90 -11.41 13.11
C LYS A 158 -12.05 -10.06 12.38
N ARG A 159 -10.95 -9.47 11.92
CA ARG A 159 -10.95 -8.24 11.10
C ARG A 159 -10.78 -8.60 9.63
N ASN A 160 -11.48 -7.86 8.77
CA ASN A 160 -11.32 -7.98 7.32
C ASN A 160 -10.14 -7.15 6.82
N PHE A 161 -9.74 -7.37 5.56
CA PHE A 161 -8.64 -6.64 4.91
C PHE A 161 -8.75 -5.12 5.08
N ALA A 162 -9.92 -4.54 4.81
CA ALA A 162 -10.14 -3.09 4.93
C ALA A 162 -9.92 -2.55 6.35
N GLN A 163 -10.35 -3.28 7.38
CA GLN A 163 -10.17 -2.89 8.79
C GLN A 163 -8.71 -2.99 9.22
N VAL A 164 -7.99 -4.02 8.77
CA VAL A 164 -6.55 -4.18 9.04
C VAL A 164 -5.78 -3.07 8.33
N LEU A 165 -6.14 -2.73 7.09
CA LEU A 165 -5.49 -1.66 6.33
C LEU A 165 -5.70 -0.30 6.98
N ALA A 166 -6.93 -0.01 7.40
CA ALA A 166 -7.25 1.23 8.11
C ALA A 166 -6.44 1.38 9.41
N LYS A 167 -6.28 0.29 10.17
CA LYS A 167 -5.45 0.27 11.38
C LYS A 167 -4.00 0.67 11.08
N HIS A 168 -3.39 0.07 10.06
CA HIS A 168 -1.99 0.33 9.70
C HIS A 168 -1.77 1.72 9.08
N ARG A 169 -2.73 2.23 8.31
CA ARG A 169 -2.69 3.61 7.79
C ARG A 169 -2.71 4.67 8.90
N VAL A 170 -3.52 4.47 9.94
CA VAL A 170 -3.55 5.38 11.09
C VAL A 170 -2.23 5.31 11.87
N ALA A 171 -1.68 4.10 12.06
CA ALA A 171 -0.40 3.91 12.73
C ALA A 171 0.77 4.56 11.98
N SER A 172 0.81 4.45 10.64
CA SER A 172 1.86 5.08 9.84
C SER A 172 1.77 6.62 9.84
N GLN A 173 0.55 7.18 9.89
CA GLN A 173 0.35 8.62 10.05
C GLN A 173 0.80 9.13 11.42
N LEU A 174 0.48 8.43 12.51
CA LEU A 174 0.92 8.79 13.87
C LEU A 174 2.45 8.73 14.04
N GLY A 175 3.12 7.81 13.35
CA GLY A 175 4.59 7.75 13.30
C GLY A 175 5.24 9.00 12.71
N THR A 176 4.58 9.68 11.76
CA THR A 176 5.10 10.92 11.13
C THR A 176 4.96 12.15 12.02
N TYR A 177 3.96 12.21 12.90
CA TYR A 177 3.78 13.32 13.85
C TYR A 177 4.77 13.28 15.03
N ASN A 178 5.40 12.13 15.30
CA ASN A 178 6.43 11.98 16.33
C ASN A 178 7.85 12.33 15.84
N VAL A 179 8.02 12.80 14.60
CA VAL A 179 9.32 13.24 14.05
C VAL A 179 9.55 14.75 14.20
N ILE A 180 8.66 15.49 14.88
CA ILE A 180 9.00 16.85 15.32
C ILE A 180 9.97 16.73 16.51
N PRO A 181 11.23 17.21 16.42
CA PRO A 181 12.11 17.25 17.59
C PRO A 181 11.41 18.02 18.72
N PRO A 182 11.41 17.51 19.98
CA PRO A 182 10.82 18.21 21.12
C PRO A 182 11.35 19.65 21.36
N LEU A 183 12.42 20.03 20.65
CA LEU A 183 13.08 21.34 20.76
C LEU A 183 12.33 22.50 20.08
N LEU A 184 11.31 22.25 19.24
CA LEU A 184 10.48 23.33 18.68
C LEU A 184 9.15 23.54 19.41
N ALA A 185 8.67 22.56 20.19
CA ALA A 185 7.47 22.72 21.02
C ALA A 185 7.71 23.66 22.22
N GLN A 186 8.95 23.80 22.70
CA GLN A 186 9.28 24.73 23.79
C GLN A 186 9.44 26.20 23.34
N LYS A 187 9.80 26.47 22.07
CA LYS A 187 10.01 27.87 21.60
C LYS A 187 8.73 28.61 21.20
N TRP A 188 7.63 27.91 20.93
CA TRP A 188 6.35 28.55 20.56
C TRP A 188 5.39 28.78 21.75
N GLY A 189 5.74 28.31 22.96
CA GLY A 189 4.98 28.54 24.19
C GLY A 189 5.44 29.74 25.04
N GLN A 190 6.60 30.34 24.74
CA GLN A 190 7.18 31.43 25.56
C GLN A 190 7.19 32.82 24.90
N THR A 191 6.98 32.92 23.59
CA THR A 191 7.01 34.22 22.86
C THR A 191 5.62 34.85 22.65
N ARG A 192 4.60 34.48 23.45
CA ARG A 192 3.29 35.19 23.50
C ARG A 192 2.79 35.46 24.91
N ARG A 193 3.68 35.78 25.86
CA ARG A 193 3.27 36.23 27.21
C ARG A 193 3.94 37.49 27.75
N THR A 194 4.80 38.16 26.98
CA THR A 194 5.51 39.37 27.43
C THR A 194 5.35 40.60 26.53
N GLN A 195 4.46 40.57 25.53
CA GLN A 195 4.17 41.76 24.69
C GLN A 195 2.75 42.34 24.85
N TRP A 196 1.94 41.86 25.80
CA TRP A 196 0.57 42.36 26.03
C TRP A 196 0.37 43.15 27.33
N THR A 197 1.43 43.59 28.01
CA THR A 197 1.33 44.42 29.23
C THR A 197 1.93 45.83 29.13
N THR A 198 2.44 46.24 27.96
CA THR A 198 3.02 47.59 27.77
C THR A 198 2.37 48.35 26.61
N ALA A 199 1.06 48.20 26.43
CA ALA A 199 0.28 49.00 25.49
C ALA A 199 -1.14 49.31 26.01
N ARG A 200 -1.28 49.54 27.32
CA ARG A 200 -2.48 50.14 27.94
C ARG A 200 -2.10 51.46 28.60
N ARG A 201 -1.82 52.46 27.78
CA ARG A 201 -2.03 53.89 28.08
C ARG A 201 -1.69 54.66 26.82
N SER A 202 -2.69 54.88 25.98
CA SER A 202 -3.02 56.18 25.39
C SER A 202 -3.94 56.02 24.18
N VAL A 203 -4.95 56.89 24.17
CA VAL A 203 -5.74 57.34 23.00
C VAL A 203 -6.90 56.44 22.53
N LEU A 204 -8.06 56.77 23.10
CA LEU A 204 -9.39 56.86 22.48
C LEU A 204 -9.39 57.01 20.94
N GLY A 205 -10.11 56.12 20.24
CA GLY A 205 -10.56 56.42 18.88
C GLY A 205 -10.94 55.20 18.00
N LEU A 206 -12.25 54.95 17.89
CA LEU A 206 -12.94 54.42 16.70
C LEU A 206 -12.82 52.91 16.35
N PRO A 207 -13.78 52.35 15.56
CA PRO A 207 -14.64 51.24 16.03
C PRO A 207 -14.36 49.84 15.42
N ARG A 208 -14.93 48.86 16.13
CA ARG A 208 -15.27 47.47 15.78
C ARG A 208 -15.13 47.06 14.30
N PHE A 209 -14.18 46.16 14.05
CA PHE A 209 -14.20 45.22 12.93
C PHE A 209 -15.45 44.32 13.00
N ARG A 210 -16.26 44.34 11.94
CA ARG A 210 -17.30 43.33 11.67
C ARG A 210 -16.65 42.21 10.87
N CYS A 211 -16.82 40.98 11.35
CA CYS A 211 -16.51 39.74 10.63
C CYS A 211 -17.11 39.78 9.22
N LEU A 212 -16.40 39.24 8.23
CA LEU A 212 -16.97 38.54 7.07
C LEU A 212 -15.81 37.91 6.27
N TYR A 213 -15.70 36.58 6.33
CA TYR A 213 -15.27 35.80 5.19
C TYR A 213 -16.03 34.47 5.21
N PRO A 214 -16.94 34.26 4.25
CA PRO A 214 -17.20 32.94 3.73
C PRO A 214 -16.79 32.85 2.25
N TYR A 215 -16.05 31.79 1.95
CA TYR A 215 -15.99 30.98 0.73
C TYR A 215 -16.28 31.61 -0.65
N PRO A 216 -15.49 31.24 -1.67
CA PRO A 216 -16.00 31.04 -3.02
C PRO A 216 -16.15 29.55 -3.34
N VAL A 217 -17.41 29.15 -3.52
CA VAL A 217 -17.83 28.03 -4.37
C VAL A 217 -18.00 28.60 -5.79
N LEU A 218 -17.44 27.97 -6.80
CA LEU A 218 -17.87 28.11 -8.20
C LEU A 218 -18.03 26.69 -8.76
N PRO A 219 -19.19 26.41 -9.38
CA PRO A 219 -19.23 26.56 -10.84
C PRO A 219 -20.55 27.12 -11.39
N ARG A 220 -20.47 27.74 -12.57
CA ARG A 220 -21.14 27.30 -13.80
C ARG A 220 -20.30 27.72 -15.01
#